data_AF-A0A7H8PHS6-F1
#
_entry.id   AF-A0A7H8PHS6-F1
#
_cell.length_a   1.000
_cell.length_b   1.000
_cell.length_c   1.000
_cell.angle_alpha   90.00
_cell.angle_beta   90.00
_cell.angle_gamma   90.00
#
_symmetry.space_group_name_H-M   'P 1'
#
loop_
_entity.id
_entity.type
_entity.pdbx_description
1 polymer ?
#
loop_
_entity_poly.entity_id
_entity_poly.type
_entity_poly.pdbx_seq_one_letter_code
_entity_poly.pdbx_strand_id
1 'polypeptide(L)'
;MIINYSISFQALDRFVFRFNNDQEAIGKKVRQSMIATAKEVIKIYGVSLVKSNKVSPIDPCNLPSLRTNNIQLAKITQASGRTIQRHIDRLLDCGILTKKIWHGSHSSYELFINPKILWIKGVGSVDKIQNREKDVENLSIENQVIKNDKLTKCPHSYTNKKTNKRNNRIIAVEKLQESWEVSLDEGLSSTQKTTHKRAKKPEERSSLPLTVDDRTEKKAKKETEKTRRKDLFEEKARRKDAWRGKTGLDEKTAQGRQTSAEKVSIGANRKGTAPFCDASRHAFLSKYVHELWGLAKEVLYKDVWLNKRQSNLALTLLYQWYEPVSDEKMDYVHQVYKTRIYIARDYVDRDPDHRFIKLPYEYFNPKSKGGFAGTKPWYEADKRHKKGLKLKKVLGEQVRKFRNNEKKDTAQARPRLTVFRECEQRIGKLGIPELLSKFYAAVLNPELKEY
;
A
#
# COMPACT_ATOMS: atom_id res chain seq x y z
N MET A 1 14.05 -7.78 5.30
CA MET A 1 14.32 -8.38 3.97
C MET A 1 13.67 -7.55 2.90
N ILE A 2 14.41 -7.28 1.81
CA ILE A 2 13.96 -6.45 0.68
C ILE A 2 13.19 -7.28 -0.34
N ILE A 3 13.65 -8.49 -0.64
CA ILE A 3 12.93 -9.48 -1.46
C ILE A 3 11.96 -10.27 -0.57
N ASN A 4 10.74 -10.53 -1.05
CA ASN A 4 9.87 -11.55 -0.48
C ASN A 4 10.17 -12.90 -1.15
N TYR A 5 10.97 -13.74 -0.49
CA TYR A 5 11.42 -15.02 -1.05
C TYR A 5 10.27 -15.98 -1.36
N SER A 6 9.22 -16.04 -0.52
CA SER A 6 8.08 -16.96 -0.76
C SER A 6 7.39 -16.64 -2.08
N ILE A 7 7.01 -15.38 -2.30
CA ILE A 7 6.37 -14.93 -3.55
C ILE A 7 7.34 -15.05 -4.73
N SER A 8 8.63 -14.71 -4.55
CA SER A 8 9.63 -14.78 -5.64
C SER A 8 9.90 -16.22 -6.07
N PHE A 9 9.89 -17.19 -5.15
CA PHE A 9 10.03 -18.61 -5.48
C PHE A 9 8.76 -19.15 -6.15
N GLN A 10 7.56 -18.75 -5.71
CA GLN A 10 6.32 -19.08 -6.43
C GLN A 10 6.28 -18.48 -7.84
N ALA A 11 6.79 -17.25 -8.02
CA ALA A 11 6.91 -16.62 -9.34
C ALA A 11 7.93 -17.35 -10.24
N LEU A 12 9.09 -17.73 -9.69
CA LEU A 12 10.08 -18.56 -10.37
C LEU A 12 9.50 -19.92 -10.80
N ASP A 13 8.83 -20.63 -9.90
CA ASP A 13 8.28 -21.95 -10.18
C ASP A 13 7.15 -21.87 -11.23
N ARG A 14 6.30 -20.83 -11.17
CA ARG A 14 5.29 -20.53 -12.22
C ARG A 14 5.92 -20.17 -13.57
N PHE A 15 7.01 -19.41 -13.57
CA PHE A 15 7.73 -19.03 -14.79
C PHE A 15 8.35 -20.26 -15.45
N VAL A 16 9.03 -21.10 -14.67
CA VAL A 16 9.61 -22.36 -15.13
C VAL A 16 8.54 -23.33 -15.63
N PHE A 17 7.38 -23.43 -14.97
CA PHE A 17 6.27 -24.27 -15.41
C PHE A 17 5.78 -23.88 -16.81
N ARG A 18 5.56 -22.58 -17.06
CA ARG A 18 5.18 -22.07 -18.40
C ARG A 18 6.25 -22.40 -19.44
N PHE A 19 7.49 -21.97 -19.19
CA PHE A 19 8.62 -22.22 -20.09
C PHE A 19 8.78 -23.72 -20.42
N ASN A 20 8.66 -24.61 -19.44
CA ASN A 20 8.80 -26.05 -19.65
C ASN A 20 7.64 -26.70 -20.41
N ASN A 21 6.45 -26.10 -20.42
CA ASN A 21 5.32 -26.55 -21.24
C ASN A 21 5.51 -26.14 -22.70
N ASP A 22 6.07 -24.95 -22.94
CA ASP A 22 6.36 -24.41 -24.28
C ASP A 22 7.56 -25.09 -24.97
N GLN A 23 8.24 -26.04 -24.31
CA GLN A 23 9.37 -26.79 -24.87
C GLN A 23 8.99 -28.25 -25.17
N GLU A 24 9.15 -28.66 -26.42
CA GLU A 24 9.00 -30.07 -26.84
C GLU A 24 10.16 -30.93 -26.32
N ALA A 25 11.41 -30.46 -26.49
CA ALA A 25 12.60 -31.25 -26.19
C ALA A 25 12.99 -31.23 -24.69
N ILE A 26 13.09 -32.41 -24.07
CA ILE A 26 13.49 -32.60 -22.65
C ILE A 26 14.85 -31.96 -22.33
N GLY A 27 15.78 -31.90 -23.29
CA GLY A 27 17.09 -31.27 -23.13
C GLY A 27 17.07 -29.74 -23.00
N LYS A 28 15.98 -29.08 -23.45
CA LYS A 28 15.77 -27.63 -23.34
C LYS A 28 15.03 -27.24 -22.05
N LYS A 29 14.30 -28.17 -21.43
CA LYS A 29 13.54 -27.92 -20.17
C LYS A 29 14.48 -27.63 -19.00
N VAL A 30 14.08 -26.68 -18.15
CA VAL A 30 14.76 -26.33 -16.91
C VAL A 30 14.51 -27.41 -15.86
N ARG A 31 15.58 -28.06 -15.40
CA ARG A 31 15.53 -29.17 -14.41
C ARG A 31 15.62 -28.66 -12.98
N GLN A 32 15.19 -29.50 -12.01
CA GLN A 32 15.18 -29.16 -10.58
C GLN A 32 16.53 -28.65 -10.04
N SER A 33 17.67 -29.17 -10.51
CA SER A 33 19.01 -28.70 -10.11
C SER A 33 19.29 -27.24 -10.54
N MET A 34 18.76 -26.83 -11.68
CA MET A 34 18.85 -25.47 -12.21
C MET A 34 17.91 -24.53 -11.43
N ILE A 35 16.70 -25.00 -11.09
CA ILE A 35 15.75 -24.27 -10.24
C ILE A 35 16.36 -24.03 -8.85
N ALA A 36 16.98 -25.04 -8.24
CA ALA A 36 17.69 -24.89 -6.96
C ALA A 36 18.81 -23.84 -7.07
N THR A 37 19.60 -23.86 -8.14
CA THR A 37 20.64 -22.86 -8.40
C THR A 37 20.05 -21.46 -8.54
N ALA A 38 18.93 -21.28 -9.25
CA ALA A 38 18.24 -20.01 -9.36
C ALA A 38 17.71 -19.51 -8.00
N LYS A 39 17.16 -20.40 -7.16
CA LYS A 39 16.70 -20.07 -5.80
C LYS A 39 17.85 -19.58 -4.91
N GLU A 40 19.03 -20.20 -4.99
CA GLU A 40 20.23 -19.72 -4.28
C GLU A 40 20.74 -18.37 -4.82
N VAL A 41 20.79 -18.20 -6.14
CA VAL A 41 21.14 -16.90 -6.76
C VAL A 41 20.22 -15.78 -6.28
N ILE A 42 18.90 -16.02 -6.17
CA ILE A 42 17.92 -15.06 -5.64
C ILE A 42 18.17 -14.76 -4.15
N LYS A 43 18.53 -15.76 -3.32
CA LYS A 43 18.88 -15.54 -1.90
C LYS A 43 20.12 -14.67 -1.74
N ILE A 44 21.20 -14.99 -2.46
CA ILE A 44 22.45 -14.22 -2.45
C ILE A 44 22.17 -12.80 -2.93
N TYR A 45 21.35 -12.64 -3.97
CA TYR A 45 20.94 -11.34 -4.47
C TYR A 45 20.15 -10.53 -3.44
N GLY A 46 19.22 -11.13 -2.71
CA GLY A 46 18.51 -10.46 -1.62
C GLY A 46 19.41 -9.97 -0.50
N VAL A 47 20.50 -10.68 -0.20
CA VAL A 47 21.54 -10.23 0.74
C VAL A 47 22.38 -9.10 0.14
N SER A 48 22.74 -9.18 -1.15
CA SER A 48 23.43 -8.12 -1.89
C SER A 48 22.64 -6.81 -1.88
N LEU A 49 21.33 -6.88 -2.20
CA LEU A 49 20.41 -5.75 -2.14
C LEU A 49 20.32 -5.14 -0.73
N VAL A 50 20.27 -5.95 0.32
CA VAL A 50 20.24 -5.44 1.71
C VAL A 50 21.54 -4.70 2.06
N LYS A 51 22.68 -5.08 1.48
CA LYS A 51 23.94 -4.34 1.64
C LYS A 51 23.95 -3.05 0.82
N SER A 52 23.58 -3.09 -0.46
CA SER A 52 23.58 -1.90 -1.32
C SER A 52 22.58 -0.84 -0.87
N ASN A 53 21.40 -1.23 -0.35
CA ASN A 53 20.37 -0.32 0.16
C ASN A 53 20.79 0.48 1.40
N LYS A 54 21.91 0.12 2.06
CA LYS A 54 22.50 0.94 3.13
C LYS A 54 23.34 2.10 2.59
N VAL A 55 23.82 1.99 1.35
CA VAL A 55 24.74 2.95 0.71
C VAL A 55 23.99 3.85 -0.27
N SER A 56 23.07 3.27 -1.06
CA SER A 56 22.21 4.00 -1.98
C SER A 56 20.80 3.41 -1.99
N PRO A 57 19.73 4.21 -1.95
CA PRO A 57 18.36 3.69 -2.03
C PRO A 57 18.13 2.98 -3.37
N ILE A 58 17.64 1.74 -3.33
CA ILE A 58 17.41 0.94 -4.55
C ILE A 58 16.32 1.59 -5.41
N ASP A 59 16.61 1.86 -6.69
CA ASP A 59 15.61 2.18 -7.70
C ASP A 59 14.93 0.88 -8.20
N PRO A 60 13.60 0.73 -8.06
CA PRO A 60 12.81 -0.32 -8.68
C PRO A 60 13.10 -0.59 -10.17
N CYS A 61 13.45 0.45 -10.93
CA CYS A 61 13.63 0.40 -12.38
C CYS A 61 15.08 0.12 -12.81
N ASN A 62 16.04 0.23 -11.90
CA ASN A 62 17.47 0.02 -12.18
C ASN A 62 18.08 -0.85 -11.08
N LEU A 63 17.79 -2.16 -11.16
CA LEU A 63 18.26 -3.14 -10.20
C LEU A 63 19.78 -3.39 -10.40
N PRO A 64 20.61 -3.27 -9.34
CA PRO A 64 22.05 -3.44 -9.45
C PRO A 64 22.40 -4.90 -9.81
N SER A 65 23.53 -5.10 -10.49
CA SER A 65 23.98 -6.45 -10.83
C SER A 65 24.46 -7.25 -9.61
N LEU A 66 24.35 -8.58 -9.68
CA LEU A 66 24.95 -9.48 -8.71
C LEU A 66 26.38 -9.83 -9.13
N ARG A 67 27.39 -9.32 -8.41
CA ARG A 67 28.77 -9.82 -8.53
C ARG A 67 28.94 -11.16 -7.83
N THR A 68 29.32 -12.20 -8.56
CA THR A 68 29.55 -13.55 -8.03
C THR A 68 30.53 -14.35 -8.89
N ASN A 69 30.92 -15.55 -8.45
CA ASN A 69 31.81 -16.46 -9.17
C ASN A 69 31.24 -17.89 -9.14
N ASN A 70 31.49 -18.67 -10.19
CA ASN A 70 31.12 -20.08 -10.30
C ASN A 70 31.56 -20.90 -9.08
N ILE A 71 32.75 -20.61 -8.52
CA ILE A 71 33.30 -21.30 -7.35
C ILE A 71 32.48 -20.98 -6.08
N GLN A 72 31.98 -19.75 -5.94
CA GLN A 72 31.15 -19.36 -4.79
C GLN A 72 29.77 -20.02 -4.86
N LEU A 73 29.13 -19.98 -6.03
CA LEU A 73 27.85 -20.66 -6.26
C LEU A 73 27.97 -22.18 -6.12
N ALA A 74 29.04 -22.78 -6.64
CA ALA A 74 29.33 -24.21 -6.54
C ALA A 74 29.32 -24.72 -5.09
N LYS A 75 29.98 -23.98 -4.18
CA LYS A 75 30.00 -24.28 -2.74
C LYS A 75 28.63 -24.17 -2.08
N ILE A 76 27.78 -23.24 -2.54
CA ILE A 76 26.44 -23.01 -1.96
C ILE A 76 25.43 -24.05 -2.47
N THR A 77 25.46 -24.40 -3.76
CA THR A 77 24.53 -25.35 -4.36
C THR A 77 25.01 -26.81 -4.34
N GLN A 78 26.16 -27.09 -3.71
CA GLN A 78 26.82 -28.41 -3.71
C GLN A 78 26.99 -29.01 -5.12
N ALA A 79 27.52 -28.20 -6.05
CA ALA A 79 27.71 -28.59 -7.45
C ALA A 79 29.11 -28.23 -7.96
N SER A 80 29.58 -28.84 -9.06
CA SER A 80 30.86 -28.45 -9.68
C SER A 80 30.77 -27.06 -10.33
N GLY A 81 31.90 -26.36 -10.44
CA GLY A 81 31.97 -25.07 -11.16
C GLY A 81 31.53 -25.18 -12.64
N ARG A 82 31.78 -26.32 -13.29
CA ARG A 82 31.31 -26.59 -14.66
C ARG A 82 29.80 -26.83 -14.72
N THR A 83 29.23 -27.45 -13.68
CA THR A 83 27.78 -27.61 -13.52
C THR A 83 27.10 -26.26 -13.34
N ILE A 84 27.64 -25.38 -12.48
CA ILE A 84 27.15 -24.01 -12.31
C ILE A 84 27.18 -23.23 -13.62
N GLN A 85 28.27 -23.32 -14.39
CA GLN A 85 28.34 -22.68 -15.70
C GLN A 85 27.19 -23.14 -16.60
N ARG A 86 27.00 -24.46 -16.75
CA ARG A 86 25.87 -25.03 -17.53
C ARG A 86 24.50 -24.59 -17.01
N HIS A 87 24.33 -24.47 -15.70
CA HIS A 87 23.10 -23.96 -15.10
C HIS A 87 22.88 -22.48 -15.45
N ILE A 88 23.90 -21.62 -15.32
CA ILE A 88 23.80 -20.19 -15.65
C ILE A 88 23.50 -19.99 -17.14
N ASP A 89 24.19 -20.72 -18.01
CA ASP A 89 23.98 -20.64 -19.45
C ASP A 89 22.52 -21.03 -19.80
N ARG A 90 21.98 -22.12 -19.22
CA ARG A 90 20.56 -22.49 -19.39
C ARG A 90 19.58 -21.50 -18.74
N LEU A 91 19.94 -20.85 -17.63
CA LEU A 91 19.13 -19.84 -16.96
C LEU A 91 19.11 -18.50 -17.72
N LEU A 92 20.10 -18.23 -18.57
CA LEU A 92 20.08 -17.15 -19.56
C LEU A 92 19.18 -17.53 -20.74
N ASP A 93 19.30 -18.74 -21.29
CA ASP A 93 18.46 -19.22 -22.41
C ASP A 93 16.96 -19.11 -22.12
N CYS A 94 16.53 -19.40 -20.89
CA CYS A 94 15.13 -19.30 -20.49
C CYS A 94 14.69 -17.92 -19.98
N GLY A 95 15.59 -16.92 -19.96
CA GLY A 95 15.27 -15.55 -19.53
C GLY A 95 15.00 -15.38 -18.04
N ILE A 96 15.42 -16.31 -17.18
CA ILE A 96 15.43 -16.14 -15.71
C ILE A 96 16.56 -15.19 -15.30
N LEU A 97 17.70 -15.33 -15.97
CA LEU A 97 18.78 -14.34 -15.99
C LEU A 97 18.70 -13.57 -17.31
N THR A 98 18.88 -12.25 -17.25
CA THR A 98 18.76 -11.36 -18.43
C THR A 98 20.09 -11.11 -19.10
N LYS A 99 21.18 -11.01 -18.33
CA LYS A 99 22.53 -10.72 -18.84
C LYS A 99 23.60 -11.26 -17.90
N LYS A 100 24.75 -11.60 -18.48
CA LYS A 100 25.99 -11.95 -17.77
C LYS A 100 27.11 -11.10 -18.36
N ILE A 101 27.85 -10.37 -17.53
CA ILE A 101 29.03 -9.59 -17.96
C ILE A 101 30.28 -10.27 -17.37
N TRP A 102 31.20 -10.65 -18.26
CA TRP A 102 32.41 -11.36 -17.90
C TRP A 102 33.59 -10.40 -17.71
N HIS A 103 34.27 -10.51 -16.56
CA HIS A 103 35.37 -9.62 -16.16
C HIS A 103 36.74 -10.34 -16.13
N GLY A 104 36.86 -11.48 -16.80
CA GLY A 104 38.08 -12.31 -16.84
C GLY A 104 38.12 -13.45 -15.82
N SER A 105 39.03 -14.41 -16.02
CA SER A 105 39.04 -15.73 -15.35
C SER A 105 39.28 -15.70 -13.83
N HIS A 106 39.89 -14.63 -13.30
CA HIS A 106 40.15 -14.47 -11.87
C HIS A 106 39.18 -13.48 -11.19
N SER A 107 38.22 -12.94 -11.93
CA SER A 107 37.28 -11.93 -11.47
C SER A 107 35.91 -12.54 -11.19
N SER A 108 35.15 -11.93 -10.27
CA SER A 108 33.71 -12.15 -10.21
C SER A 108 33.06 -11.58 -11.46
N TYR A 109 32.12 -12.31 -12.06
CA TYR A 109 31.26 -11.80 -13.12
C TYR A 109 30.00 -11.18 -12.55
N GLU A 110 29.31 -10.41 -13.38
CA GLU A 110 28.03 -9.79 -13.03
C GLU A 110 26.86 -10.55 -13.65
N LEU A 111 25.84 -10.86 -12.84
CA LEU A 111 24.56 -11.42 -13.28
C LEU A 111 23.44 -10.41 -13.10
N PHE A 112 22.56 -10.33 -14.10
CA PHE A 112 21.31 -9.58 -14.04
C PHE A 112 20.17 -10.58 -13.96
N ILE A 113 19.32 -10.45 -12.95
CA ILE A 113 18.16 -11.33 -12.71
C ILE A 113 16.92 -10.65 -13.26
N ASN A 114 16.03 -11.40 -13.91
CA ASN A 114 14.79 -10.88 -14.46
C ASN A 114 13.89 -10.28 -13.35
N PRO A 115 13.55 -8.98 -13.40
CA PRO A 115 12.74 -8.33 -12.37
C PRO A 115 11.33 -8.93 -12.23
N LYS A 116 10.78 -9.59 -13.27
CA LYS A 116 9.47 -10.26 -13.22
C LYS A 116 9.41 -11.41 -12.20
N ILE A 117 10.55 -11.97 -11.83
CA ILE A 117 10.68 -13.08 -10.88
C ILE A 117 10.92 -12.56 -9.44
N LEU A 118 11.38 -11.31 -9.31
CA LEU A 118 11.82 -10.75 -8.03
C LEU A 118 10.73 -9.88 -7.39
N TRP A 119 10.05 -10.42 -6.38
CA TRP A 119 9.07 -9.64 -5.61
C TRP A 119 9.74 -8.75 -4.56
N ILE A 120 10.23 -7.60 -5.00
CA ILE A 120 10.90 -6.60 -4.17
C ILE A 120 9.87 -5.70 -3.47
N LYS A 121 9.97 -5.59 -2.14
CA LYS A 121 9.11 -4.71 -1.34
C LYS A 121 9.40 -3.25 -1.69
N GLY A 122 8.46 -2.62 -2.40
CA GLY A 122 8.58 -1.25 -2.90
C GLY A 122 8.39 -1.12 -4.43
N VAL A 123 8.26 -2.24 -5.15
CA VAL A 123 8.08 -2.27 -6.61
C VAL A 123 6.68 -2.77 -6.96
N GLY A 124 5.91 -1.97 -7.71
CA GLY A 124 4.72 -2.44 -8.43
C GLY A 124 5.10 -3.02 -9.79
N SER A 125 4.22 -3.85 -10.37
CA SER A 125 4.46 -4.74 -11.52
C SER A 125 5.23 -4.16 -12.72
N VAL A 126 5.87 -5.08 -13.45
CA VAL A 126 6.92 -4.85 -14.45
C VAL A 126 6.43 -4.25 -15.78
N ASP A 127 5.15 -3.90 -15.89
CA ASP A 127 4.51 -3.43 -17.13
C ASP A 127 4.97 -2.02 -17.55
N LYS A 128 5.80 -1.35 -16.72
CA LYS A 128 6.34 -0.01 -17.00
C LYS A 128 7.64 0.02 -17.82
N ILE A 129 8.18 -1.12 -18.24
CA ILE A 129 9.46 -1.17 -18.99
C ILE A 129 9.27 -0.84 -20.47
N GLN A 130 8.28 -1.43 -21.15
CA GLN A 130 8.08 -1.26 -22.60
C GLN A 130 7.77 0.19 -23.03
N ASN A 131 7.28 1.02 -22.11
CA ASN A 131 7.04 2.44 -22.40
C ASN A 131 8.30 3.31 -22.27
N ARG A 132 9.38 2.84 -21.63
CA ARG A 132 10.63 3.62 -21.52
C ARG A 132 11.56 3.48 -22.71
N GLU A 133 11.53 2.35 -23.42
CA GLU A 133 12.42 2.13 -24.57
C GLU A 133 12.07 3.07 -25.74
N LYS A 134 10.78 3.43 -25.89
CA LYS A 134 10.30 4.43 -26.88
C LYS A 134 10.63 5.89 -26.52
N ASP A 135 10.92 6.18 -25.25
CA ASP A 135 11.28 7.51 -24.78
C ASP A 135 12.78 7.84 -25.02
N VAL A 136 13.61 6.83 -25.33
CA VAL A 136 15.07 7.00 -25.48
C VAL A 136 15.48 7.36 -26.92
N GLU A 137 14.71 6.94 -27.93
CA GLU A 137 15.02 7.22 -29.34
C GLU A 137 14.67 8.66 -29.80
N ASN A 138 13.94 9.44 -28.97
CA ASN A 138 13.40 10.75 -29.35
C ASN A 138 13.98 11.96 -28.59
N LEU A 139 15.19 11.84 -28.03
CA LEU A 139 15.96 13.02 -27.56
C LEU A 139 16.99 13.42 -28.62
N SER A 140 16.50 14.16 -29.61
CA SER A 140 17.32 14.75 -30.65
C SER A 140 17.89 16.12 -30.24
N ILE A 141 19.16 16.30 -30.61
CA ILE A 141 19.91 17.56 -30.83
C ILE A 141 20.32 18.46 -29.64
N GLU A 142 21.49 19.08 -29.88
CA GLU A 142 22.00 20.38 -29.42
C GLU A 142 23.01 20.46 -28.24
N ASN A 143 24.28 20.57 -28.66
CA ASN A 143 25.27 21.55 -28.16
C ASN A 143 25.72 21.43 -26.70
N GLN A 144 26.45 20.35 -26.38
CA GLN A 144 27.47 20.40 -25.34
C GLN A 144 28.86 20.47 -25.97
N VAL A 145 29.50 21.64 -25.87
CA VAL A 145 30.89 21.85 -26.28
C VAL A 145 31.80 21.10 -25.31
N ILE A 146 32.31 19.96 -25.75
CA ILE A 146 33.33 19.20 -25.02
C ILE A 146 34.64 20.01 -25.08
N LYS A 147 35.06 20.57 -23.94
CA LYS A 147 36.45 21.02 -23.80
C LYS A 147 37.34 19.79 -23.69
N ASN A 148 38.26 19.63 -24.63
CA ASN A 148 39.21 18.52 -24.64
C ASN A 148 40.18 18.64 -23.46
N ASP A 149 39.96 17.87 -22.40
CA ASP A 149 40.96 17.69 -21.35
C ASP A 149 42.19 16.97 -21.91
N LYS A 150 43.37 17.51 -21.58
CA LYS A 150 44.65 16.98 -22.05
C LYS A 150 44.90 15.60 -21.44
N LEU A 151 44.88 14.56 -22.27
CA LEU A 151 45.25 13.20 -21.89
C LEU A 151 46.67 13.16 -21.32
N THR A 152 46.80 12.83 -20.03
CA THR A 152 48.08 12.45 -19.43
C THR A 152 48.52 11.10 -19.98
N LYS A 153 49.67 11.07 -20.68
CA LYS A 153 50.30 9.83 -21.15
C LYS A 153 50.87 9.05 -19.97
N CYS A 154 50.04 8.27 -19.27
CA CYS A 154 50.51 7.24 -18.37
C CYS A 154 51.09 6.07 -19.20
N PRO A 155 52.36 5.66 -19.00
CA PRO A 155 52.93 4.52 -19.72
C PRO A 155 52.16 3.24 -19.45
N HIS A 156 52.01 2.40 -20.47
CA HIS A 156 51.38 1.09 -20.34
C HIS A 156 52.30 0.15 -19.54
N SER A 157 52.01 -0.05 -18.25
CA SER A 157 52.72 -1.05 -17.43
C SER A 157 52.39 -2.48 -17.90
N TYR A 158 53.22 -2.96 -18.83
CA TYR A 158 53.41 -4.34 -19.28
C TYR A 158 52.42 -5.41 -18.80
N THR A 159 51.60 -5.89 -19.74
CA THR A 159 51.30 -7.32 -19.77
C THR A 159 52.56 -8.09 -20.17
N ASN A 160 53.08 -8.94 -19.29
CA ASN A 160 53.99 -10.01 -19.72
C ASN A 160 53.65 -11.34 -19.01
N LYS A 161 53.41 -12.39 -19.81
CA LYS A 161 53.12 -13.75 -19.34
C LYS A 161 54.41 -14.58 -19.32
N LYS A 162 54.95 -14.88 -18.14
CA LYS A 162 55.84 -16.05 -17.90
C LYS A 162 55.54 -16.59 -16.49
N THR A 163 54.72 -17.63 -16.37
CA THR A 163 55.12 -19.05 -16.23
C THR A 163 56.00 -19.34 -15.00
N ASN A 164 55.41 -20.04 -14.02
CA ASN A 164 56.03 -20.88 -12.98
C ASN A 164 57.40 -20.48 -12.40
N LYS A 165 57.39 -19.95 -11.17
CA LYS A 165 58.25 -20.44 -10.09
C LYS A 165 57.54 -20.27 -8.74
N ARG A 166 57.79 -21.21 -7.82
CA ARG A 166 57.24 -21.20 -6.45
C ARG A 166 57.99 -20.18 -5.59
N ASN A 167 57.38 -19.86 -4.44
CA ASN A 167 57.95 -19.13 -3.30
C ASN A 167 58.06 -17.61 -3.47
N ASN A 168 57.19 -16.89 -2.75
CA ASN A 168 57.57 -15.71 -1.98
C ASN A 168 56.64 -15.61 -0.77
N ARG A 169 57.15 -16.08 0.37
CA ARG A 169 56.51 -16.01 1.69
C ARG A 169 57.19 -14.84 2.41
N ILE A 170 56.53 -13.68 2.40
CA ILE A 170 56.89 -12.50 3.20
C ILE A 170 55.98 -12.60 4.44
N ILE A 171 56.42 -12.80 5.68
CA ILE A 171 57.62 -12.31 6.40
C ILE A 171 57.68 -10.79 6.46
N ALA A 172 56.60 -10.24 7.02
CA ALA A 172 56.57 -9.16 7.99
C ALA A 172 55.52 -9.62 9.03
N VAL A 173 55.63 -9.44 10.34
CA VAL A 173 56.25 -8.34 11.10
C VAL A 173 56.97 -8.90 12.33
N GLU A 174 58.30 -8.78 12.38
CA GLU A 174 59.15 -8.79 13.57
C GLU A 174 60.29 -7.79 13.28
N LYS A 175 60.83 -7.12 14.32
CA LYS A 175 61.69 -5.91 14.23
C LYS A 175 60.96 -4.60 13.88
N LEU A 176 60.02 -4.21 14.73
CA LEU A 176 59.65 -2.80 14.92
C LEU A 176 59.23 -2.51 16.38
N GLN A 177 60.02 -3.08 17.29
CA GLN A 177 60.15 -2.79 18.72
C GLN A 177 61.63 -3.03 19.06
N GLU A 178 62.13 -2.42 20.15
CA GLU A 178 63.55 -2.37 20.56
C GLU A 178 64.43 -1.37 19.77
N SER A 179 64.33 -0.08 20.12
CA SER A 179 65.48 0.86 20.19
C SER A 179 65.04 2.25 20.70
N TRP A 180 64.50 2.30 21.92
CA TRP A 180 64.74 3.40 22.86
C TRP A 180 64.58 2.85 24.28
N GLU A 181 65.72 2.70 24.94
CA GLU A 181 65.86 2.28 26.33
C GLU A 181 65.60 3.46 27.28
N VAL A 182 65.21 3.16 28.52
CA VAL A 182 66.00 3.44 29.74
C VAL A 182 65.29 2.73 30.93
N SER A 183 66.09 2.24 31.88
CA SER A 183 65.74 1.16 32.82
C SER A 183 65.43 1.64 34.26
N LEU A 184 65.33 0.66 35.18
CA LEU A 184 65.31 0.75 36.67
C LEU A 184 63.94 1.13 37.30
N ASP A 185 63.47 0.48 38.39
CA ASP A 185 63.89 -0.79 39.00
C ASP A 185 62.79 -1.43 39.90
N GLU A 186 63.02 -2.69 40.30
CA GLU A 186 62.56 -3.46 41.50
C GLU A 186 61.17 -3.26 42.19
N GLY A 187 60.53 -4.37 42.65
CA GLY A 187 59.45 -4.29 43.65
C GLY A 187 58.50 -5.50 43.80
N LEU A 188 58.86 -6.48 44.63
CA LEU A 188 58.19 -7.77 44.90
C LEU A 188 56.65 -7.84 45.12
N SER A 189 56.03 -8.80 44.41
CA SER A 189 55.08 -9.85 44.85
C SER A 189 54.03 -9.69 45.99
N SER A 190 52.77 -10.01 45.62
CA SER A 190 51.82 -10.91 46.33
C SER A 190 51.18 -10.49 47.67
N THR A 191 49.83 -10.61 47.79
CA THR A 191 49.13 -11.74 48.49
C THR A 191 47.62 -11.46 48.79
N GLN A 192 46.73 -12.29 48.20
CA GLN A 192 45.40 -12.76 48.66
C GLN A 192 44.20 -11.86 49.08
N LYS A 193 43.06 -12.15 48.42
CA LYS A 193 41.73 -12.61 48.96
C LYS A 193 41.07 -11.85 50.15
N THR A 194 39.79 -11.48 50.09
CA THR A 194 38.61 -12.37 50.26
C THR A 194 37.30 -11.56 50.12
N THR A 195 36.15 -12.24 50.01
CA THR A 195 34.81 -11.64 49.85
C THR A 195 33.94 -11.71 51.12
N HIS A 196 33.01 -10.74 51.25
CA HIS A 196 31.58 -10.88 51.67
C HIS A 196 31.01 -10.10 52.89
N LYS A 197 29.74 -9.70 52.67
CA LYS A 197 28.59 -9.64 53.60
C LYS A 197 28.44 -8.46 54.61
N ARG A 198 27.64 -7.48 54.16
CA ARG A 198 26.21 -7.28 54.52
C ARG A 198 25.76 -7.68 55.94
N ALA A 199 25.23 -6.72 56.69
CA ALA A 199 24.24 -6.94 57.76
C ALA A 199 23.16 -5.84 57.78
N LYS A 200 21.97 -6.14 58.33
CA LYS A 200 20.85 -5.22 58.61
C LYS A 200 20.62 -5.18 60.13
N LYS A 201 20.03 -4.10 60.66
CA LYS A 201 18.96 -4.19 61.69
C LYS A 201 18.02 -2.96 61.68
N PRO A 202 16.77 -3.06 62.21
CA PRO A 202 15.77 -1.98 62.22
C PRO A 202 15.23 -1.61 63.64
N GLU A 203 14.49 -0.51 63.73
CA GLU A 203 13.58 -0.06 64.82
C GLU A 203 12.82 1.21 64.29
N GLU A 204 11.63 1.67 64.73
CA GLU A 204 10.59 1.15 65.64
C GLU A 204 9.18 1.73 65.27
N ARG A 205 8.14 1.56 66.11
CA ARG A 205 6.71 1.87 65.84
C ARG A 205 6.21 3.19 66.49
N SER A 206 5.14 3.80 65.95
CA SER A 206 3.82 4.03 66.65
C SER A 206 2.85 5.00 65.93
N SER A 207 1.71 5.38 66.56
CA SER A 207 0.38 5.55 65.92
C SER A 207 -0.62 6.38 66.78
N LEU A 208 -1.77 6.93 66.29
CA LEU A 208 -2.44 6.69 64.99
C LEU A 208 -3.10 7.91 64.24
N PRO A 209 -4.33 8.41 64.53
CA PRO A 209 -5.35 8.46 63.46
C PRO A 209 -5.91 9.83 63.06
N LEU A 210 -6.59 9.91 61.90
CA LEU A 210 -7.94 10.49 61.75
C LEU A 210 -8.57 10.23 60.35
N THR A 211 -9.89 9.98 60.38
CA THR A 211 -10.91 10.02 59.30
C THR A 211 -10.71 9.25 57.97
N VAL A 212 -11.59 8.27 57.76
CA VAL A 212 -11.97 7.68 56.47
C VAL A 212 -13.22 8.38 55.96
N ASP A 213 -13.23 8.86 54.70
CA ASP A 213 -14.40 8.86 53.78
C ASP A 213 -14.14 9.65 52.47
N ASP A 214 -13.45 9.06 51.48
CA ASP A 214 -13.45 9.53 50.06
C ASP A 214 -12.83 8.49 49.09
N ARG A 215 -13.19 7.20 49.18
CA ARG A 215 -12.56 6.14 48.34
C ARG A 215 -13.50 5.23 47.57
N THR A 216 -14.81 5.27 47.82
CA THR A 216 -15.82 4.44 47.13
C THR A 216 -16.27 5.04 45.78
N GLU A 217 -16.51 6.36 45.69
CA GLU A 217 -16.97 6.97 44.42
C GLU A 217 -15.94 6.90 43.27
N LYS A 218 -14.65 7.11 43.59
CA LYS A 218 -13.56 7.17 42.59
C LYS A 218 -13.26 5.83 41.92
N LYS A 219 -13.73 4.70 42.48
CA LYS A 219 -13.65 3.37 41.85
C LYS A 219 -14.81 3.14 40.87
N ALA A 220 -16.05 3.39 41.29
CA ALA A 220 -17.24 3.19 40.44
C ALA A 220 -17.23 4.05 39.15
N LYS A 221 -16.79 5.31 39.26
CA LYS A 221 -16.62 6.21 38.10
C LYS A 221 -15.51 5.78 37.12
N LYS A 222 -14.55 4.95 37.57
CA LYS A 222 -13.42 4.47 36.74
C LYS A 222 -13.69 3.13 36.06
N GLU A 223 -14.58 2.31 36.60
CA GLU A 223 -15.05 1.08 35.93
C GLU A 223 -16.12 1.38 34.88
N THR A 224 -17.10 2.24 35.18
CA THR A 224 -18.15 2.64 34.22
C THR A 224 -17.59 3.28 32.93
N GLU A 225 -16.57 4.12 33.03
CA GLU A 225 -15.85 4.68 31.86
C GLU A 225 -15.05 3.61 31.10
N LYS A 226 -14.55 2.57 31.78
CA LYS A 226 -13.77 1.48 31.17
C LYS A 226 -14.68 0.51 30.42
N THR A 227 -15.88 0.25 30.93
CA THR A 227 -16.93 -0.52 30.24
C THR A 227 -17.44 0.26 29.02
N ARG A 228 -17.83 1.53 29.18
CA ARG A 228 -18.22 2.41 28.05
C ARG A 228 -17.18 2.45 26.92
N ARG A 229 -15.89 2.47 27.24
CA ARG A 229 -14.82 2.43 26.23
C ARG A 229 -14.69 1.08 25.54
N LYS A 230 -15.02 -0.03 26.20
CA LYS A 230 -15.06 -1.38 25.59
C LYS A 230 -16.22 -1.48 24.61
N ASP A 231 -17.42 -1.09 25.03
CA ASP A 231 -18.64 -1.14 24.22
C ASP A 231 -18.50 -0.28 22.94
N LEU A 232 -17.90 0.91 23.08
CA LEU A 232 -17.65 1.83 21.97
C LEU A 232 -16.53 1.35 21.02
N PHE A 233 -15.72 0.37 21.44
CA PHE A 233 -14.76 -0.34 20.58
C PHE A 233 -15.41 -1.54 19.88
N GLU A 234 -16.25 -2.32 20.57
CA GLU A 234 -17.02 -3.41 19.96
C GLU A 234 -18.01 -2.90 18.91
N GLU A 235 -18.71 -1.79 19.15
CA GLU A 235 -19.61 -1.21 18.15
C GLU A 235 -18.84 -0.60 16.94
N LYS A 236 -17.58 -0.20 17.13
CA LYS A 236 -16.68 0.20 16.03
C LYS A 236 -16.10 -0.99 15.25
N ALA A 237 -15.99 -2.17 15.88
CA ALA A 237 -15.71 -3.43 15.17
C ALA A 237 -16.94 -3.84 14.33
N ARG A 238 -18.13 -3.91 14.94
CA ARG A 238 -19.39 -4.20 14.25
C ARG A 238 -19.66 -3.26 13.06
N ARG A 239 -19.33 -1.95 13.17
CA ARG A 239 -19.42 -0.99 12.04
C ARG A 239 -18.37 -1.18 10.94
N LYS A 240 -17.25 -1.87 11.18
CA LYS A 240 -16.28 -2.25 10.14
C LYS A 240 -16.70 -3.49 9.37
N ASP A 241 -17.32 -4.45 10.05
CA ASP A 241 -17.68 -5.74 9.46
C ASP A 241 -19.01 -5.70 8.68
N ALA A 242 -19.85 -4.69 8.93
CA ALA A 242 -21.12 -4.46 8.22
C ALA A 242 -21.02 -4.21 6.69
N TRP A 243 -19.81 -4.10 6.13
CA TRP A 243 -19.56 -4.05 4.68
C TRP A 243 -18.90 -5.34 4.13
N ARG A 244 -18.72 -6.38 4.96
CA ARG A 244 -18.05 -7.64 4.62
C ARG A 244 -18.92 -8.86 4.93
N GLY A 245 -20.21 -8.78 4.64
CA GLY A 245 -21.13 -9.92 4.77
C GLY A 245 -22.61 -9.52 4.67
N LYS A 246 -23.19 -9.67 3.48
CA LYS A 246 -24.65 -9.75 3.30
C LYS A 246 -25.03 -10.52 2.03
N THR A 247 -24.53 -11.74 1.94
CA THR A 247 -25.13 -12.83 1.17
C THR A 247 -25.87 -13.74 2.14
N GLY A 248 -27.19 -13.62 2.18
CA GLY A 248 -28.08 -14.61 2.75
C GLY A 248 -29.21 -14.77 1.75
N LEU A 249 -29.29 -15.94 1.11
CA LEU A 249 -30.49 -16.31 0.33
C LEU A 249 -31.63 -16.59 1.32
N ASP A 250 -32.85 -16.32 0.87
CA ASP A 250 -34.07 -16.66 1.60
C ASP A 250 -34.33 -18.17 1.56
N GLU A 251 -33.82 -18.91 2.54
CA GLU A 251 -34.27 -20.28 2.80
C GLU A 251 -35.60 -20.28 3.56
N LYS A 252 -36.71 -20.36 2.81
CA LYS A 252 -38.01 -20.87 3.29
C LYS A 252 -39.01 -21.01 2.13
N THR A 253 -39.14 -22.22 1.58
CA THR A 253 -40.37 -22.88 1.07
C THR A 253 -40.03 -24.30 0.61
N ALA A 254 -41.00 -25.22 0.64
CA ALA A 254 -40.95 -26.62 0.16
C ALA A 254 -40.24 -27.66 1.06
N GLN A 255 -40.93 -28.07 2.13
CA GLN A 255 -40.91 -29.48 2.55
C GLN A 255 -41.70 -30.32 1.53
N GLY A 256 -41.30 -31.56 1.21
CA GLY A 256 -42.12 -32.39 0.31
C GLY A 256 -41.57 -33.74 -0.18
N ARG A 257 -41.56 -34.75 0.71
CA ARG A 257 -41.55 -36.21 0.45
C ARG A 257 -40.33 -36.89 -0.22
N GLN A 258 -40.07 -38.09 0.28
CA GLN A 258 -39.11 -39.09 -0.19
C GLN A 258 -39.79 -40.06 -1.18
N THR A 259 -39.03 -40.64 -2.12
CA THR A 259 -39.06 -42.10 -2.41
C THR A 259 -37.80 -42.55 -3.19
N SER A 260 -37.14 -43.56 -2.62
CA SER A 260 -36.38 -44.68 -3.20
C SER A 260 -35.76 -44.66 -4.61
N ALA A 261 -34.45 -44.88 -4.62
CA ALA A 261 -33.69 -45.88 -5.40
C ALA A 261 -33.42 -45.73 -6.93
N GLU A 262 -32.12 -45.89 -7.25
CA GLU A 262 -31.55 -46.51 -8.45
C GLU A 262 -31.70 -45.85 -9.84
N LYS A 263 -30.65 -45.15 -10.30
CA LYS A 263 -29.64 -45.73 -11.22
C LYS A 263 -28.49 -44.78 -11.57
N VAL A 264 -27.38 -45.38 -12.01
CA VAL A 264 -26.12 -44.73 -12.39
C VAL A 264 -26.27 -43.87 -13.65
N SER A 265 -25.79 -42.63 -13.61
CA SER A 265 -25.21 -41.97 -14.80
C SER A 265 -24.17 -40.93 -14.42
N ILE A 266 -23.20 -40.76 -15.32
CA ILE A 266 -21.92 -40.06 -15.12
C ILE A 266 -22.13 -38.53 -15.08
N GLY A 267 -21.35 -37.85 -14.23
CA GLY A 267 -21.61 -36.47 -13.85
C GLY A 267 -21.18 -35.38 -14.85
N ALA A 268 -21.92 -34.27 -14.86
CA ALA A 268 -21.54 -32.99 -15.44
C ALA A 268 -21.94 -31.84 -14.50
N ASN A 269 -21.23 -31.72 -13.36
CA ASN A 269 -21.59 -30.75 -12.33
C ASN A 269 -20.88 -29.39 -12.55
N ARG A 270 -21.71 -28.34 -12.69
CA ARG A 270 -21.40 -26.90 -12.48
C ARG A 270 -20.31 -26.27 -13.35
N LYS A 271 -20.75 -25.33 -14.20
CA LYS A 271 -19.96 -24.19 -14.67
C LYS A 271 -19.45 -23.39 -13.46
N GLY A 272 -18.23 -23.66 -13.02
CA GLY A 272 -17.50 -22.80 -12.10
C GLY A 272 -17.01 -21.55 -12.84
N THR A 273 -17.31 -20.38 -12.29
CA THR A 273 -16.87 -19.09 -12.84
C THR A 273 -15.36 -19.06 -13.01
N ALA A 274 -14.89 -18.86 -14.25
CA ALA A 274 -13.46 -18.71 -14.51
C ALA A 274 -12.90 -17.54 -13.69
N PRO A 275 -11.68 -17.66 -13.11
CA PRO A 275 -11.07 -16.56 -12.37
C PRO A 275 -10.81 -15.40 -13.33
N PHE A 276 -11.58 -14.32 -13.15
CA PHE A 276 -11.41 -13.07 -13.91
C PHE A 276 -9.96 -12.62 -13.76
N CYS A 277 -9.29 -12.35 -14.89
CA CYS A 277 -7.85 -12.06 -14.86
C CYS A 277 -7.57 -10.81 -14.02
N ASP A 278 -6.71 -10.96 -13.01
CA ASP A 278 -6.31 -9.90 -12.07
C ASP A 278 -5.81 -8.64 -12.80
N ALA A 279 -5.14 -8.83 -13.95
CA ALA A 279 -4.70 -7.74 -14.83
C ALA A 279 -5.86 -6.92 -15.43
N SER A 280 -6.99 -7.55 -15.77
CA SER A 280 -8.17 -6.85 -16.31
C SER A 280 -8.81 -5.97 -15.24
N ARG A 281 -8.91 -6.48 -14.00
CA ARG A 281 -9.34 -5.68 -12.84
C ARG A 281 -8.37 -4.53 -12.59
N HIS A 282 -7.06 -4.80 -12.59
CA HIS A 282 -6.04 -3.78 -12.38
C HIS A 282 -6.12 -2.64 -13.41
N ALA A 283 -6.31 -2.96 -14.70
CA ALA A 283 -6.48 -1.96 -15.76
C ALA A 283 -7.76 -1.13 -15.58
N PHE A 284 -8.88 -1.77 -15.24
CA PHE A 284 -10.16 -1.11 -14.94
C PHE A 284 -10.04 -0.13 -13.77
N LEU A 285 -9.48 -0.57 -12.63
CA LEU A 285 -9.27 0.29 -11.46
C LEU A 285 -8.28 1.42 -11.75
N SER A 286 -7.24 1.16 -12.53
CA SER A 286 -6.23 2.15 -12.90
C SER A 286 -6.83 3.35 -13.64
N LYS A 287 -7.86 3.16 -14.49
CA LYS A 287 -8.58 4.26 -15.14
C LYS A 287 -9.14 5.25 -14.11
N TYR A 288 -9.92 4.78 -13.13
CA TYR A 288 -10.52 5.64 -12.10
C TYR A 288 -9.48 6.27 -11.17
N VAL A 289 -8.38 5.56 -10.88
CA VAL A 289 -7.26 6.07 -10.10
C VAL A 289 -6.55 7.22 -10.80
N HIS A 290 -6.28 7.09 -12.11
CA HIS A 290 -5.65 8.13 -12.91
C HIS A 290 -6.58 9.34 -13.09
N GLU A 291 -7.86 9.11 -13.37
CA GLU A 291 -8.87 10.18 -13.50
C GLU A 291 -9.06 10.96 -12.20
N LEU A 292 -9.17 10.28 -11.06
CA LEU A 292 -9.28 10.93 -9.76
C LEU A 292 -7.98 11.67 -9.38
N TRP A 293 -6.81 11.12 -9.73
CA TRP A 293 -5.52 11.78 -9.50
C TRP A 293 -5.35 13.04 -10.36
N GLY A 294 -5.78 13.02 -11.63
CA GLY A 294 -5.77 14.21 -12.49
C GLY A 294 -6.57 15.35 -11.86
N LEU A 295 -7.84 15.07 -11.52
CA LEU A 295 -8.70 16.03 -10.83
C LEU A 295 -8.13 16.48 -9.47
N ALA A 296 -7.54 15.57 -8.68
CA ALA A 296 -6.88 15.95 -7.44
C ALA A 296 -5.70 16.90 -7.66
N LYS A 297 -4.89 16.66 -8.70
CA LYS A 297 -3.74 17.49 -9.04
C LYS A 297 -4.17 18.90 -9.46
N GLU A 298 -5.19 19.01 -10.31
CA GLU A 298 -5.74 20.29 -10.78
C GLU A 298 -6.46 21.08 -9.67
N VAL A 299 -7.15 20.39 -8.74
CA VAL A 299 -8.01 21.04 -7.75
C VAL A 299 -7.31 21.29 -6.40
N LEU A 300 -6.38 20.44 -5.97
CA LEU A 300 -5.74 20.52 -4.64
C LEU A 300 -4.24 20.79 -4.67
N TYR A 301 -3.58 20.61 -5.82
CA TYR A 301 -2.11 20.70 -5.95
C TYR A 301 -1.66 21.51 -7.17
N LYS A 302 -2.52 22.40 -7.69
CA LYS A 302 -2.27 23.18 -8.90
C LYS A 302 -0.93 23.92 -8.85
N ASP A 303 -0.71 24.61 -7.73
CA ASP A 303 0.45 25.47 -7.49
C ASP A 303 1.49 24.78 -6.59
N VAL A 304 1.39 23.46 -6.40
CA VAL A 304 2.30 22.65 -5.58
C VAL A 304 3.24 21.85 -6.49
N TRP A 305 4.54 22.10 -6.39
CA TRP A 305 5.53 21.33 -7.15
C TRP A 305 5.63 19.89 -6.64
N LEU A 306 5.10 18.95 -7.43
CA LEU A 306 5.07 17.52 -7.10
C LEU A 306 6.00 16.73 -8.01
N ASN A 307 6.97 16.03 -7.42
CA ASN A 307 7.88 15.18 -8.16
C ASN A 307 7.22 13.86 -8.61
N LYS A 308 7.86 13.17 -9.56
CA LYS A 308 7.37 11.90 -10.14
C LYS A 308 7.18 10.80 -9.07
N ARG A 309 7.98 10.81 -7.99
CA ARG A 309 7.88 9.86 -6.87
C ARG A 309 6.64 10.13 -6.00
N GLN A 310 6.36 11.39 -5.64
CA GLN A 310 5.16 11.79 -4.90
C GLN A 310 3.89 11.47 -5.70
N SER A 311 3.89 11.75 -7.01
CA SER A 311 2.77 11.40 -7.91
C SER A 311 2.53 9.89 -7.98
N ASN A 312 3.59 9.09 -8.13
CA ASN A 312 3.48 7.62 -8.10
C ASN A 312 2.99 7.08 -6.74
N LEU A 313 3.41 7.69 -5.62
CA LEU A 313 2.89 7.34 -4.29
C LEU A 313 1.41 7.69 -4.16
N ALA A 314 0.97 8.84 -4.67
CA ALA A 314 -0.44 9.23 -4.68
C ALA A 314 -1.31 8.21 -5.43
N LEU A 315 -0.91 7.84 -6.65
CA LEU A 315 -1.58 6.80 -7.45
C LEU A 315 -1.63 5.46 -6.71
N THR A 316 -0.52 5.05 -6.07
CA THR A 316 -0.44 3.80 -5.30
C THR A 316 -1.39 3.80 -4.09
N LEU A 317 -1.53 4.93 -3.40
CA LEU A 317 -2.46 5.07 -2.27
C LEU A 317 -3.91 5.16 -2.73
N LEU A 318 -4.18 5.90 -3.81
CA LEU A 318 -5.51 5.98 -4.44
C LEU A 318 -5.99 4.61 -4.90
N TYR A 319 -5.12 3.77 -5.46
CA TYR A 319 -5.44 2.40 -5.83
C TYR A 319 -5.99 1.59 -4.63
N GLN A 320 -5.45 1.78 -3.42
CA GLN A 320 -5.96 1.12 -2.20
C GLN A 320 -7.38 1.54 -1.79
N TRP A 321 -7.87 2.70 -2.26
CA TRP A 321 -9.27 3.11 -2.06
C TRP A 321 -10.24 2.43 -3.02
N TYR A 322 -9.76 2.00 -4.19
CA TYR A 322 -10.57 1.39 -5.25
C TYR A 322 -10.54 -0.14 -5.23
N GLU A 323 -9.43 -0.76 -4.84
CA GLU A 323 -9.29 -2.22 -4.75
C GLU A 323 -10.43 -2.94 -3.99
N PRO A 324 -10.94 -2.48 -2.83
CA PRO A 324 -12.02 -3.16 -2.11
C PRO A 324 -13.43 -2.89 -2.68
N VAL A 325 -13.57 -2.15 -3.78
CA VAL A 325 -14.86 -1.74 -4.35
C VAL A 325 -15.30 -2.74 -5.42
N SER A 326 -16.57 -3.14 -5.41
CA SER A 326 -17.16 -3.98 -6.46
C SER A 326 -17.43 -3.18 -7.73
N ASP A 327 -17.25 -3.80 -8.89
CA ASP A 327 -17.24 -3.09 -10.18
C ASP A 327 -18.58 -2.42 -10.50
N GLU A 328 -19.69 -3.04 -10.12
CA GLU A 328 -21.06 -2.48 -10.14
C GLU A 328 -21.22 -1.12 -9.43
N LYS A 329 -20.38 -0.84 -8.43
CA LYS A 329 -20.47 0.36 -7.58
C LYS A 329 -19.37 1.37 -7.91
N MET A 330 -18.53 1.09 -8.90
CA MET A 330 -17.31 1.84 -9.19
C MET A 330 -17.62 3.30 -9.55
N ASP A 331 -18.55 3.55 -10.47
CA ASP A 331 -18.96 4.90 -10.86
C ASP A 331 -19.52 5.70 -9.68
N TYR A 332 -20.43 5.11 -8.89
CA TYR A 332 -20.99 5.78 -7.72
C TYR A 332 -19.90 6.15 -6.71
N VAL A 333 -18.98 5.23 -6.41
CA VAL A 333 -17.87 5.48 -5.47
C VAL A 333 -16.90 6.52 -6.03
N HIS A 334 -16.60 6.48 -7.33
CA HIS A 334 -15.75 7.47 -7.99
C HIS A 334 -16.37 8.88 -7.96
N GLN A 335 -17.67 9.03 -8.19
CA GLN A 335 -18.38 10.31 -8.05
C GLN A 335 -18.39 10.82 -6.60
N VAL A 336 -18.52 9.92 -5.60
CA VAL A 336 -18.34 10.27 -4.18
C VAL A 336 -16.92 10.76 -3.92
N TYR A 337 -15.90 10.15 -4.53
CA TYR A 337 -14.50 10.55 -4.34
C TYR A 337 -14.18 11.90 -5.00
N LYS A 338 -14.69 12.14 -6.22
CA LYS A 338 -14.65 13.47 -6.88
C LYS A 338 -15.28 14.55 -6.00
N THR A 339 -16.50 14.31 -5.51
CA THR A 339 -17.21 15.25 -4.61
C THR A 339 -16.39 15.55 -3.36
N ARG A 340 -15.75 14.54 -2.78
CA ARG A 340 -14.89 14.68 -1.59
C ARG A 340 -13.60 15.47 -1.83
N ILE A 341 -13.11 15.55 -3.06
CA ILE A 341 -12.00 16.45 -3.43
C ILE A 341 -12.48 17.90 -3.44
N TYR A 342 -13.62 18.20 -4.08
CA TYR A 342 -14.17 19.56 -4.06
C TYR A 342 -14.49 20.04 -2.64
N ILE A 343 -15.06 19.19 -1.77
CA ILE A 343 -15.29 19.57 -0.35
C ILE A 343 -13.97 19.87 0.39
N ALA A 344 -12.86 19.24 0.02
CA ALA A 344 -11.55 19.53 0.62
C ALA A 344 -10.96 20.85 0.11
N ARG A 345 -11.18 21.18 -1.17
CA ARG A 345 -10.88 22.49 -1.75
C ARG A 345 -11.70 23.58 -1.06
N ASP A 346 -13.02 23.44 -1.01
CA ASP A 346 -13.94 24.37 -0.32
C ASP A 346 -13.63 24.57 1.16
N TYR A 347 -12.93 23.61 1.81
CA TYR A 347 -12.47 23.73 3.19
C TYR A 347 -11.25 24.66 3.31
N VAL A 348 -10.32 24.59 2.35
CA VAL A 348 -9.12 25.43 2.25
C VAL A 348 -9.45 26.84 1.75
N ASP A 349 -10.25 26.96 0.68
CA ASP A 349 -10.65 28.24 0.09
C ASP A 349 -11.37 29.18 1.09
N ARG A 350 -11.89 28.65 2.21
CA ARG A 350 -12.50 29.43 3.31
C ARG A 350 -11.52 30.14 4.23
N ASP A 351 -10.25 29.74 4.25
CA ASP A 351 -9.24 30.16 5.23
C ASP A 351 -7.85 29.69 4.73
N PRO A 352 -7.32 30.31 3.65
CA PRO A 352 -6.11 29.83 2.97
C PRO A 352 -4.84 29.96 3.82
N ASP A 353 -4.80 30.91 4.76
CA ASP A 353 -3.62 31.21 5.58
C ASP A 353 -3.37 30.16 6.67
N HIS A 354 -4.41 29.44 7.10
CA HIS A 354 -4.33 28.45 8.19
C HIS A 354 -4.71 27.03 7.76
N ARG A 355 -5.33 26.85 6.59
CA ARG A 355 -5.74 25.53 6.09
C ARG A 355 -4.98 25.20 4.81
N PHE A 356 -4.42 24.00 4.79
CA PHE A 356 -3.69 23.48 3.64
C PHE A 356 -3.98 22.01 3.44
N ILE A 357 -3.85 21.56 2.18
CA ILE A 357 -3.89 20.12 1.87
C ILE A 357 -2.49 19.55 2.11
N LYS A 358 -2.40 18.49 2.92
CA LYS A 358 -1.17 17.73 3.14
C LYS A 358 -0.64 17.16 1.81
N LEU A 359 0.68 16.94 1.72
CA LEU A 359 1.28 16.32 0.55
C LEU A 359 0.61 14.97 0.18
N PRO A 360 0.56 14.58 -1.11
CA PRO A 360 -0.30 13.48 -1.57
C PRO A 360 -0.10 12.14 -0.87
N TYR A 361 1.13 11.83 -0.44
CA TYR A 361 1.47 10.58 0.26
C TYR A 361 0.89 10.52 1.70
N GLU A 362 0.57 11.67 2.30
CA GLU A 362 -0.07 11.81 3.61
C GLU A 362 -1.58 12.00 3.47
N TYR A 363 -2.01 12.76 2.47
CA TYR A 363 -3.43 13.03 2.24
C TYR A 363 -4.17 11.77 1.77
N PHE A 364 -3.69 11.06 0.75
CA PHE A 364 -4.40 9.87 0.24
C PHE A 364 -4.18 8.60 1.05
N ASN A 365 -3.37 8.63 2.11
CA ASN A 365 -3.14 7.47 2.97
C ASN A 365 -4.44 7.06 3.69
N PRO A 366 -4.96 5.82 3.49
CA PRO A 366 -6.21 5.37 4.13
C PRO A 366 -6.20 5.38 5.67
N LYS A 367 -5.02 5.43 6.30
CA LYS A 367 -4.85 5.50 7.76
C LYS A 367 -4.81 6.93 8.29
N SER A 368 -4.66 7.93 7.43
CA SER A 368 -4.51 9.35 7.80
C SER A 368 -5.87 10.00 8.09
N LYS A 369 -6.21 10.19 9.37
CA LYS A 369 -7.48 10.81 9.78
C LYS A 369 -7.63 12.26 9.30
N GLY A 370 -6.52 13.00 9.20
CA GLY A 370 -6.46 14.38 8.67
C GLY A 370 -6.15 14.44 7.17
N GLY A 371 -6.24 13.32 6.46
CA GLY A 371 -6.15 13.28 5.01
C GLY A 371 -7.52 13.09 4.36
N PHE A 372 -7.53 12.53 3.15
CA PHE A 372 -8.73 12.20 2.39
C PHE A 372 -9.73 11.38 3.20
N ALA A 373 -9.30 10.48 4.09
CA ALA A 373 -10.22 9.73 4.96
C ALA A 373 -11.10 10.63 5.85
N GLY A 374 -10.59 11.78 6.27
CA GLY A 374 -11.31 12.79 7.06
C GLY A 374 -12.44 13.51 6.32
N THR A 375 -12.44 13.50 4.98
CA THR A 375 -13.47 14.19 4.18
C THR A 375 -14.78 13.39 4.07
N LYS A 376 -14.81 12.11 4.50
CA LYS A 376 -16.01 11.28 4.45
C LYS A 376 -17.14 11.82 5.35
N PRO A 377 -16.92 12.12 6.65
CA PRO A 377 -17.91 12.80 7.48
C PRO A 377 -18.43 14.12 6.88
N TRP A 378 -17.57 14.91 6.24
CA TRP A 378 -17.96 16.16 5.60
C TRP A 378 -18.90 15.93 4.41
N TYR A 379 -18.60 14.95 3.56
CA TYR A 379 -19.50 14.53 2.47
C TYR A 379 -20.84 14.00 2.98
N GLU A 380 -20.86 13.23 4.08
CA GLU A 380 -22.11 12.76 4.67
C GLU A 380 -22.95 13.92 5.25
N ALA A 381 -22.30 14.90 5.88
CA ALA A 381 -22.97 16.11 6.38
C ALA A 381 -23.53 16.96 5.24
N ASP A 382 -22.73 17.24 4.20
CA ASP A 382 -23.16 17.95 2.99
C ASP A 382 -24.34 17.25 2.28
N LYS A 383 -24.27 15.92 2.13
CA LYS A 383 -25.37 15.13 1.54
C LYS A 383 -26.67 15.23 2.36
N ARG A 384 -26.58 15.19 3.70
CA ARG A 384 -27.74 15.40 4.59
C ARG A 384 -28.28 16.83 4.47
N HIS A 385 -27.40 17.82 4.48
CA HIS A 385 -27.75 19.24 4.33
C HIS A 385 -28.46 19.50 2.99
N LYS A 386 -27.87 19.08 1.87
CA LYS A 386 -28.48 19.18 0.53
C LYS A 386 -29.82 18.43 0.42
N LYS A 387 -29.99 17.29 1.09
CA LYS A 387 -31.31 16.62 1.19
C LYS A 387 -32.30 17.49 1.97
N GLY A 388 -31.89 18.05 3.12
CA GLY A 388 -32.71 18.97 3.91
C GLY A 388 -33.15 20.21 3.13
N LEU A 389 -32.24 20.86 2.40
CA LEU A 389 -32.55 22.00 1.54
C LEU A 389 -33.56 21.65 0.42
N LYS A 390 -33.42 20.47 -0.21
CA LYS A 390 -34.41 20.00 -1.21
C LYS A 390 -35.80 19.82 -0.59
N LEU A 391 -35.88 19.27 0.63
CA LEU A 391 -37.15 19.09 1.34
C LEU A 391 -37.77 20.43 1.75
N LYS A 392 -36.97 21.37 2.28
CA LYS A 392 -37.39 22.76 2.54
C LYS A 392 -37.93 23.43 1.27
N LYS A 393 -37.22 23.32 0.15
CA LYS A 393 -37.63 23.90 -1.14
C LYS A 393 -38.98 23.35 -1.60
N VAL A 394 -39.20 22.03 -1.56
CA VAL A 394 -40.49 21.44 -1.95
C VAL A 394 -41.62 21.91 -1.02
N LEU A 395 -41.37 21.98 0.30
CA LEU A 395 -42.32 22.52 1.27
C LEU A 395 -42.69 23.98 0.96
N GLY A 396 -41.69 24.85 0.80
CA GLY A 396 -41.89 26.27 0.46
C GLY A 396 -42.61 26.45 -0.88
N GLU A 397 -42.29 25.66 -1.89
CA GLU A 397 -43.01 25.66 -3.18
C GLU A 397 -44.49 25.31 -3.03
N GLN A 398 -44.85 24.32 -2.19
CA GLN A 398 -46.25 23.96 -1.96
C GLN A 398 -46.99 24.99 -1.09
N VAL A 399 -46.36 25.51 -0.03
CA VAL A 399 -46.93 26.61 0.79
C VAL A 399 -47.18 27.84 -0.08
N ARG A 400 -46.21 28.23 -0.91
CA ARG A 400 -46.35 29.35 -1.85
C ARG A 400 -47.42 29.08 -2.91
N LYS A 401 -47.51 27.87 -3.45
CA LYS A 401 -48.59 27.47 -4.39
C LYS A 401 -49.97 27.63 -3.75
N PHE A 402 -50.13 27.21 -2.49
CA PHE A 402 -51.38 27.34 -1.76
C PHE A 402 -51.71 28.82 -1.46
N ARG A 403 -50.80 29.57 -0.83
CA ARG A 403 -50.98 30.99 -0.49
C ARG A 403 -51.22 31.86 -1.73
N ASN A 404 -50.56 31.58 -2.85
CA ASN A 404 -50.78 32.30 -4.11
C ASN A 404 -52.14 32.00 -4.74
N ASN A 405 -52.79 30.88 -4.41
CA ASN A 405 -54.15 30.59 -4.85
C ASN A 405 -55.19 31.32 -3.98
N GLU A 406 -54.94 31.49 -2.67
CA GLU A 406 -55.80 32.27 -1.77
C GLU A 406 -55.76 33.78 -2.08
N LYS A 407 -54.66 34.28 -2.65
CA LYS A 407 -54.50 35.70 -3.05
C LYS A 407 -55.14 36.06 -4.40
N LYS A 408 -55.76 35.11 -5.09
CA LYS A 408 -56.45 35.37 -6.37
C LYS A 408 -57.92 35.69 -6.12
N ASP A 409 -58.47 36.56 -6.97
CA ASP A 409 -59.91 36.79 -7.00
C ASP A 409 -60.67 35.47 -7.23
N THR A 410 -61.85 35.37 -6.62
CA THR A 410 -62.67 34.14 -6.56
C THR A 410 -62.99 33.56 -7.93
N ALA A 411 -63.06 34.39 -8.99
CA ALA A 411 -63.28 33.96 -10.37
C ALA A 411 -62.05 33.29 -11.03
N GLN A 412 -60.84 33.53 -10.53
CA GLN A 412 -59.58 32.97 -11.06
C GLN A 412 -58.89 31.99 -10.10
N ALA A 413 -59.35 31.91 -8.85
CA ALA A 413 -58.86 30.98 -7.85
C ALA A 413 -59.38 29.55 -8.10
N ARG A 414 -58.51 28.55 -7.96
CA ARG A 414 -58.96 27.14 -7.95
C ARG A 414 -59.58 26.82 -6.58
N PRO A 415 -60.52 25.87 -6.46
CA PRO A 415 -61.14 25.53 -5.18
C PRO A 415 -60.13 25.21 -4.08
N ARG A 416 -60.24 25.86 -2.91
CA ARG A 416 -59.27 25.75 -1.78
C ARG A 416 -58.92 24.30 -1.45
N LEU A 417 -59.93 23.43 -1.35
CA LEU A 417 -59.76 22.04 -0.95
C LEU A 417 -59.00 21.19 -1.98
N THR A 418 -59.14 21.48 -3.28
CA THR A 418 -58.43 20.71 -4.33
C THR A 418 -56.95 21.09 -4.35
N VAL A 419 -56.63 22.39 -4.25
CA VAL A 419 -55.24 22.86 -4.15
C VAL A 419 -54.57 22.38 -2.87
N PHE A 420 -55.28 22.35 -1.73
CA PHE A 420 -54.78 21.77 -0.48
C PHE A 420 -54.42 20.29 -0.67
N ARG A 421 -55.35 19.46 -1.16
CA ARG A 421 -55.14 18.02 -1.38
C ARG A 421 -54.02 17.74 -2.38
N GLU A 422 -53.85 18.54 -3.43
CA GLU A 422 -52.71 18.42 -4.35
C GLU A 422 -51.37 18.63 -3.63
N CYS A 423 -51.28 19.65 -2.78
CA CYS A 423 -50.07 19.98 -2.02
C CYS A 423 -49.77 18.92 -0.95
N GLU A 424 -50.81 18.50 -0.22
CA GLU A 424 -50.77 17.42 0.77
C GLU A 424 -50.27 16.12 0.14
N GLN A 425 -50.87 15.66 -0.97
CA GLN A 425 -50.42 14.46 -1.68
C GLN A 425 -48.97 14.59 -2.19
N ARG A 426 -48.56 15.77 -2.65
CA ARG A 426 -47.18 16.00 -3.13
C ARG A 426 -46.15 15.89 -2.00
N ILE A 427 -46.49 16.35 -0.81
CA ILE A 427 -45.64 16.25 0.39
C ILE A 427 -45.71 14.84 1.00
N GLY A 428 -46.90 14.24 1.06
CA GLY A 428 -47.14 12.88 1.56
C GLY A 428 -46.36 11.82 0.77
N LYS A 429 -46.22 12.00 -0.55
CA LYS A 429 -45.34 11.16 -1.41
C LYS A 429 -43.86 11.17 -1.01
N LEU A 430 -43.41 12.08 -0.15
CA LEU A 430 -42.05 12.09 0.42
C LEU A 430 -41.90 11.18 1.65
N GLY A 431 -43.01 10.71 2.25
CA GLY A 431 -43.01 9.78 3.39
C GLY A 431 -42.49 10.36 4.71
N ILE A 432 -42.49 11.69 4.88
CA ILE A 432 -41.95 12.36 6.08
C ILE A 432 -43.09 13.12 6.79
N PRO A 433 -43.61 12.61 7.93
CA PRO A 433 -44.76 13.22 8.62
C PRO A 433 -44.46 14.62 9.18
N GLU A 434 -43.21 14.90 9.58
CA GLU A 434 -42.81 16.23 10.04
C GLU A 434 -42.99 17.34 8.99
N LEU A 435 -42.80 17.02 7.70
CA LEU A 435 -42.99 18.00 6.62
C LEU A 435 -44.48 18.27 6.38
N LEU A 436 -45.32 17.25 6.53
CA LEU A 436 -46.78 17.35 6.45
C LEU A 436 -47.32 18.21 7.59
N SER A 437 -46.85 17.98 8.82
CA SER A 437 -47.18 18.80 9.99
C SER A 437 -46.75 20.26 9.80
N LYS A 438 -45.53 20.52 9.30
CA LYS A 438 -45.05 21.87 8.98
C LYS A 438 -45.86 22.55 7.87
N PHE A 439 -46.33 21.80 6.88
CA PHE A 439 -47.25 22.31 5.85
C PHE A 439 -48.59 22.73 6.46
N TYR A 440 -49.19 21.90 7.32
CA TYR A 440 -50.44 22.24 8.00
C TYR A 440 -50.29 23.46 8.89
N ALA A 441 -49.22 23.55 9.68
CA ALA A 441 -48.93 24.74 10.48
C ALA A 441 -48.79 26.02 9.62
N ALA A 442 -48.12 25.93 8.46
CA ALA A 442 -47.93 27.06 7.55
C ALA A 442 -49.19 27.47 6.75
N VAL A 443 -50.17 26.56 6.63
CA VAL A 443 -51.49 26.81 6.04
C VAL A 443 -52.46 27.39 7.07
N LEU A 444 -52.42 26.93 8.32
CA LEU A 444 -53.26 27.43 9.40
C LEU A 444 -52.81 28.82 9.89
N ASN A 445 -51.50 29.04 10.00
CA ASN A 445 -50.91 30.28 10.50
C ASN A 445 -50.14 31.00 9.36
N PRO A 446 -50.78 31.90 8.60
CA PRO A 446 -50.14 32.59 7.47
C PRO A 446 -48.99 33.52 7.89
N GLU A 447 -48.99 34.00 9.13
CA GLU A 447 -47.97 34.91 9.69
C GLU A 447 -46.63 34.24 10.00
N LEU A 448 -46.57 32.89 10.04
CA LEU A 448 -45.30 32.17 10.13
C LEU A 448 -44.49 32.44 8.85
N LYS A 449 -43.46 33.28 8.99
CA LYS A 449 -42.46 33.58 7.96
C LYS A 449 -41.71 32.31 7.54
N GLU A 450 -41.28 32.29 6.28
CA GLU A 450 -40.75 31.10 5.60
C GLU A 450 -39.40 30.63 6.19
N TYR A 451 -39.14 29.31 6.10
CA TYR A 451 -38.03 28.58 6.74
C TYR A 451 -36.84 28.26 5.82
#